data_AF-B6AD03-F1
#
_entry.id   AF-B6AD03-F1
#
_cell.length_a   1.000
_cell.length_b   1.000
_cell.length_c   1.000
_cell.angle_alpha   90.00
_cell.angle_beta   90.00
_cell.angle_gamma   90.00
#
_symmetry.space_group_name_H-M   'P 1'
#
loop_
_entity.id
_entity.type
_entity.pdbx_description
1 polymer ?
#
loop_
_entity_poly.entity_id
_entity_poly.type
_entity_poly.pdbx_seq_one_letter_code
_entity_poly.pdbx_strand_id
1 'polypeptide(L)'
;MVYDTDSNFKQHTSDLKKLSLVIFALFDLVYCGVLIYSYRSVCDAPLKSWLIGAILLSIPATKVISVIESTFGHGFALIGEISLFVASFLWFTLGTVWVNTSLVCQSTAPALWWTVFITVSTIWFFVAGLAFSLIGITVYHMIITGGANPEFRGNRKPDL
;
A
#
# COMPACT_ATOMS: atom_id res chain seq x y z
N MET A 1 -11.25 14.02 -33.81
CA MET A 1 -11.41 12.84 -32.92
C MET A 1 -10.30 12.67 -31.87
N VAL A 2 -9.19 13.42 -31.88
CA VAL A 2 -8.13 13.31 -30.85
C VAL A 2 -8.40 14.14 -29.58
N TYR A 3 -9.19 15.21 -29.68
CA TYR A 3 -9.55 16.08 -28.54
C TYR A 3 -10.51 15.43 -27.52
N ASP A 4 -11.33 14.48 -27.97
CA ASP A 4 -12.32 13.81 -27.12
C ASP A 4 -11.65 12.79 -26.18
N THR A 5 -10.60 12.11 -26.65
CA THR A 5 -9.88 11.11 -25.85
C THR A 5 -9.06 11.73 -24.71
N ASP A 6 -8.41 12.88 -24.95
CA ASP A 6 -7.58 13.56 -23.95
C ASP A 6 -8.44 14.20 -22.83
N SER A 7 -9.57 14.81 -23.19
CA SER A 7 -10.51 15.38 -22.21
C SER A 7 -11.17 14.29 -21.35
N ASN A 8 -11.60 13.17 -21.94
CA ASN A 8 -12.12 12.02 -21.19
C ASN A 8 -11.07 11.40 -20.27
N PHE A 9 -9.81 11.27 -20.71
CA PHE A 9 -8.72 10.73 -19.89
C PHE A 9 -8.40 11.64 -18.69
N LYS A 10 -8.34 12.96 -18.91
CA LYS A 10 -8.08 13.93 -17.84
C LYS A 10 -9.22 14.00 -16.83
N GLN A 11 -10.46 13.86 -17.30
CA GLN A 11 -11.64 13.75 -16.44
C GLN A 11 -11.58 12.49 -15.56
N HIS A 12 -11.32 11.33 -16.17
CA HIS A 12 -11.24 10.04 -15.46
C HIS A 12 -10.13 10.00 -14.40
N THR A 13 -8.95 10.54 -14.70
CA THR A 13 -7.85 10.66 -13.72
C THR A 13 -8.19 11.62 -12.58
N SER A 14 -8.99 12.65 -12.83
CA SER A 14 -9.45 13.57 -11.78
C SER A 14 -10.46 12.90 -10.83
N ASP A 15 -11.36 12.09 -11.37
CA ASP A 15 -12.39 11.43 -10.57
C ASP A 15 -11.81 10.26 -9.75
N LEU A 16 -10.82 9.55 -10.28
CA LEU A 16 -10.01 8.58 -9.52
C LEU A 16 -9.30 9.22 -8.32
N LYS A 17 -8.69 10.41 -8.51
CA LYS A 17 -8.01 11.15 -7.43
C LYS A 17 -8.98 11.59 -6.34
N LYS A 18 -10.18 12.06 -6.71
CA LYS A 18 -11.22 12.41 -5.74
C LYS A 18 -11.67 11.17 -4.96
N LEU A 19 -11.88 10.05 -5.66
CA LEU A 19 -12.32 8.81 -5.05
C LEU A 19 -11.27 8.28 -4.05
N SER A 20 -9.98 8.30 -4.38
CA SER A 20 -8.94 7.87 -3.42
C SER A 20 -8.89 8.78 -2.19
N LEU A 21 -8.96 10.10 -2.37
CA LEU A 21 -8.99 11.06 -1.27
C LEU A 21 -10.18 10.84 -0.34
N VAL A 22 -11.37 10.57 -0.88
CA VAL A 22 -12.56 10.26 -0.08
C VAL A 22 -12.36 8.97 0.72
N ILE A 23 -11.79 7.94 0.12
CA ILE A 23 -11.51 6.67 0.81
C ILE A 23 -10.52 6.90 1.97
N PHE A 24 -9.38 7.56 1.72
CA PHE A 24 -8.40 7.84 2.77
C PHE A 24 -9.01 8.68 3.90
N ALA A 25 -9.80 9.72 3.57
CA ALA A 25 -10.47 10.54 4.56
C ALA A 25 -11.49 9.75 5.41
N LEU A 26 -12.22 8.80 4.81
CA LEU A 26 -13.14 7.93 5.54
C LEU A 26 -12.40 7.02 6.53
N PHE A 27 -11.30 6.40 6.09
CA PHE A 27 -10.48 5.57 6.98
C PHE A 27 -9.87 6.39 8.12
N ASP A 28 -9.33 7.58 7.82
CA ASP A 28 -8.78 8.47 8.84
C ASP A 28 -9.85 8.93 9.84
N LEU A 29 -11.09 9.17 9.39
CA LEU A 29 -12.22 9.51 10.27
C LEU A 29 -12.60 8.34 11.17
N VAL A 30 -12.65 7.11 10.64
CA VAL A 30 -12.87 5.90 11.44
C VAL A 30 -11.77 5.73 12.49
N TYR A 31 -10.51 5.91 12.11
CA TYR A 31 -9.37 5.84 13.03
C TYR A 31 -9.42 6.90 14.12
N CYS A 32 -9.78 8.14 13.77
CA CYS A 32 -10.02 9.21 14.74
C CYS A 32 -11.18 8.85 15.69
N GLY A 33 -12.29 8.35 15.16
CA GLY A 33 -13.45 7.95 15.97
C GLY A 33 -13.11 6.85 16.98
N VAL A 34 -12.35 5.86 16.55
CA VAL A 34 -11.88 4.76 17.41
C VAL A 34 -10.91 5.25 18.49
N LEU A 35 -10.02 6.19 18.15
CA LEU A 35 -9.11 6.83 19.11
C LEU A 35 -9.87 7.65 20.17
N ILE A 36 -10.88 8.42 19.77
CA ILE A 36 -11.70 9.22 20.70
C ILE A 36 -12.50 8.29 21.62
N TYR A 37 -13.14 7.26 21.06
CA TYR A 37 -13.92 6.29 21.82
C TYR A 37 -13.05 5.52 22.83
N SER A 38 -11.84 5.13 22.43
CA SER A 38 -10.94 4.32 23.24
C SER A 38 -9.91 5.14 24.03
N TYR A 39 -10.09 6.47 24.11
CA TYR A 39 -9.11 7.37 24.72
C TYR A 39 -8.84 7.02 26.19
N ARG A 40 -9.89 6.63 26.92
CA ARG A 40 -9.82 6.31 28.36
C ARG A 40 -9.41 4.87 28.68
N SER A 41 -9.42 3.97 27.70
CA SER A 41 -9.04 2.56 27.95
C SER A 41 -7.53 2.43 28.07
N VAL A 42 -7.07 1.80 29.15
CA VAL A 42 -5.65 1.47 29.37
C VAL A 42 -5.34 0.22 28.55
N CYS A 43 -4.21 0.23 27.84
CA CYS A 43 -3.79 -0.85 26.95
C CYS A 43 -2.28 -1.03 27.08
N ASP A 44 -1.83 -2.29 27.15
CA ASP A 44 -0.41 -2.63 27.40
C ASP A 44 0.50 -2.35 26.19
N ALA A 45 -0.08 -2.35 24.99
CA ALA A 45 0.63 -2.07 23.76
C ALA A 45 0.26 -0.68 23.21
N PRO A 46 1.20 0.02 22.56
CA PRO A 46 0.97 1.37 22.04
C PRO A 46 0.17 1.36 20.72
N LEU A 47 -0.96 0.63 20.64
CA LEU A 47 -1.83 0.63 19.45
C LEU A 47 -2.39 2.03 19.16
N LYS A 48 -2.57 2.87 20.19
CA LYS A 48 -2.99 4.27 20.00
C LYS A 48 -1.95 5.07 19.20
N SER A 49 -0.66 4.89 19.49
CA SER A 49 0.39 5.58 18.73
C SER A 49 0.48 5.04 17.31
N TRP A 50 0.25 3.73 17.12
CA TRP A 50 0.19 3.11 15.80
C TRP A 50 -0.87 3.77 14.91
N LEU A 51 -2.08 3.95 15.42
CA LEU A 51 -3.20 4.61 14.73
C LEU A 51 -2.87 6.07 14.38
N ILE A 52 -2.21 6.80 15.29
CA ILE A 52 -1.77 8.18 15.02
C ILE A 52 -0.74 8.18 13.87
N GLY A 53 0.22 7.26 13.89
CA GLY A 53 1.18 7.11 12.80
C GLY A 53 0.51 6.75 11.48
N ALA A 54 -0.50 5.87 11.49
CA ALA A 54 -1.25 5.51 10.29
C ALA A 54 -1.99 6.71 9.67
N ILE A 55 -2.63 7.55 10.49
CA ILE A 55 -3.27 8.80 10.03
C ILE A 55 -2.21 9.76 9.45
N LEU A 56 -1.05 9.87 10.12
CA LEU A 56 0.01 10.78 9.69
C LEU A 56 0.67 10.36 8.37
N LEU A 57 0.77 9.05 8.11
CA LEU A 57 1.29 8.49 6.86
C LEU A 57 0.26 8.48 5.71
N SER A 58 -1.00 8.82 5.97
CA SER A 58 -2.07 8.88 4.96
C SER A 58 -2.02 10.22 4.19
N ILE A 59 -3.03 11.08 4.35
CA ILE A 59 -3.19 12.35 3.63
C ILE A 59 -1.98 13.31 3.72
N PRO A 60 -1.32 13.49 4.89
CA PRO A 60 -0.21 14.43 4.99
C PRO A 60 0.97 14.02 4.11
N ALA A 61 1.24 12.72 4.03
CA ALA A 61 2.40 12.20 3.32
C ALA A 61 2.31 12.46 1.81
N THR A 62 1.11 12.32 1.22
CA THR A 62 0.89 12.65 -0.20
C THR A 62 1.09 14.15 -0.47
N LYS A 63 0.67 15.02 0.45
CA LYS A 63 0.88 16.47 0.31
C LYS A 63 2.36 16.83 0.44
N VAL A 64 3.07 16.22 1.39
CA VAL A 64 4.50 16.46 1.59
C VAL A 64 5.30 16.11 0.33
N ILE A 65 5.03 14.95 -0.30
CA ILE A 65 5.71 14.58 -1.55
C ILE A 65 5.40 15.59 -2.67
N SER A 66 4.14 16.04 -2.80
CA SER A 66 3.79 17.04 -3.84
C SER A 66 4.49 18.39 -3.64
N VAL A 67 4.72 18.80 -2.40
CA VAL A 67 5.46 20.04 -2.09
C VAL A 67 6.95 19.85 -2.39
N ILE A 68 7.51 18.69 -2.03
CA ILE A 68 8.91 18.35 -2.32
C ILE A 68 9.16 18.35 -3.83
N GLU A 69 8.24 17.78 -4.62
CA GLU A 69 8.34 17.77 -6.08
C GLU A 69 8.36 19.19 -6.65
N SER A 70 7.48 20.06 -6.17
CA SER A 70 7.41 21.45 -6.63
C SER A 70 8.64 22.30 -6.25
N THR A 71 9.37 21.91 -5.20
CA THR A 71 10.47 22.71 -4.64
C THR A 71 11.85 22.20 -5.05
N PHE A 72 12.06 20.88 -5.05
CA PHE A 72 13.36 20.24 -5.26
C PHE A 72 13.45 19.45 -6.58
N GLY A 73 12.35 19.36 -7.32
CA GLY A 73 12.28 18.63 -8.59
C GLY A 73 11.99 17.13 -8.41
N HIS A 74 11.78 16.47 -9.55
CA HIS A 74 11.22 15.12 -9.60
C HIS A 74 12.15 14.03 -9.00
N GLY A 75 13.48 14.17 -9.15
CA GLY A 75 14.42 13.17 -8.61
C GLY A 75 14.39 13.05 -7.09
N PHE A 76 14.26 14.18 -6.39
CA PHE A 76 14.11 14.19 -4.92
C PHE A 76 12.72 13.71 -4.48
N ALA A 77 11.67 14.00 -5.26
CA ALA A 77 10.34 13.48 -4.99
C ALA A 77 10.31 11.95 -5.01
N LEU A 78 10.99 11.32 -5.97
CA LEU A 78 11.06 9.87 -6.11
C LEU A 78 11.80 9.22 -4.92
N ILE A 79 12.91 9.80 -4.48
CA ILE A 79 13.61 9.35 -3.25
C ILE A 79 12.69 9.49 -2.03
N GLY A 80 11.97 10.61 -1.93
CA GLY A 80 10.98 10.85 -0.90
C GLY A 80 9.90 9.76 -0.89
N GLU A 81 9.36 9.42 -2.05
CA GLU A 81 8.35 8.37 -2.21
C GLU A 81 8.86 6.99 -1.79
N ILE A 82 10.07 6.60 -2.21
CA ILE A 82 10.69 5.33 -1.80
C ILE A 82 10.91 5.30 -0.27
N SER A 83 11.45 6.38 0.30
CA SER A 83 11.71 6.45 1.74
C SER A 83 10.41 6.36 2.56
N LEU A 84 9.35 7.03 2.09
CA LEU A 84 8.04 6.97 2.72
C LEU A 84 7.43 5.58 2.61
N PHE A 85 7.62 4.89 1.48
CA PHE A 85 7.17 3.52 1.30
C PHE A 85 7.87 2.57 2.28
N VAL A 86 9.19 2.67 2.43
CA VAL A 86 9.95 1.85 3.40
C VAL A 86 9.52 2.16 4.83
N ALA A 87 9.35 3.44 5.18
CA ALA A 87 8.86 3.84 6.49
C ALA A 87 7.45 3.30 6.77
N SER A 88 6.57 3.31 5.76
CA SER A 88 5.22 2.74 5.86
C SER A 88 5.27 1.24 6.13
N PHE A 89 6.13 0.51 5.41
CA PHE A 89 6.29 -0.92 5.59
C PHE A 89 6.83 -1.27 6.99
N LEU A 90 7.81 -0.53 7.49
CA LEU A 90 8.32 -0.70 8.84
C LEU A 90 7.26 -0.37 9.90
N TRP A 91 6.52 0.73 9.73
CA TRP A 91 5.44 1.11 10.64
C TRP A 91 4.33 0.04 10.69
N PHE A 92 4.02 -0.52 9.54
CA PHE A 92 3.02 -1.56 9.38
C PHE A 92 3.44 -2.89 10.04
N THR A 93 4.68 -3.32 9.83
CA THR A 93 5.23 -4.53 10.48
C THR A 93 5.27 -4.38 12.01
N LEU A 94 5.62 -3.20 12.52
CA LEU A 94 5.51 -2.90 13.96
C LEU A 94 4.08 -3.03 14.48
N GLY A 95 3.08 -2.58 13.71
CA GLY A 95 1.66 -2.78 14.04
C GLY A 95 1.28 -4.25 14.17
N THR A 96 1.82 -5.10 13.30
CA THR A 96 1.61 -6.55 13.36
C THR A 96 2.13 -7.14 14.68
N VAL A 97 3.35 -6.76 15.07
CA VAL A 97 3.97 -7.19 16.33
C VAL A 97 3.15 -6.71 17.52
N TRP A 98 2.72 -5.45 17.53
CA TRP A 98 1.96 -4.88 18.64
C TRP A 98 0.57 -5.49 18.79
N VAL A 99 -0.15 -5.75 17.70
CA VAL A 99 -1.45 -6.42 17.79
C VAL A 99 -1.29 -7.84 18.33
N ASN A 100 -0.30 -8.58 17.85
CA ASN A 100 -0.07 -9.98 18.26
C ASN A 100 0.42 -10.12 19.70
N THR A 101 1.10 -9.11 20.24
CA THR A 101 1.57 -9.09 21.64
C THR A 101 0.52 -8.55 22.62
N SER A 102 -0.55 -7.92 22.13
CA SER A 102 -1.56 -7.25 22.95
C SER A 102 -2.72 -8.15 23.38
N LEU A 103 -2.45 -9.13 24.26
CA LEU A 103 -3.45 -10.10 24.73
C LEU A 103 -4.57 -9.47 25.60
N VAL A 104 -4.27 -8.40 26.34
CA VAL A 104 -5.22 -7.77 27.29
C VAL A 104 -6.07 -6.67 26.62
N CYS A 105 -5.55 -6.05 25.55
CA CYS A 105 -6.25 -5.01 24.80
C CYS A 105 -7.51 -5.53 24.12
N GLN A 106 -7.53 -6.80 23.72
CA GLN A 106 -8.68 -7.43 23.08
C GLN A 106 -9.92 -7.38 23.98
N SER A 107 -9.76 -7.56 25.30
CA SER A 107 -10.87 -7.54 26.26
C SER A 107 -11.20 -6.14 26.77
N THR A 108 -10.21 -5.24 26.83
CA THR A 108 -10.36 -3.90 27.44
C THR A 108 -10.81 -2.83 26.44
N ALA A 109 -10.34 -2.91 25.20
CA ALA A 109 -10.64 -1.98 24.12
C ALA A 109 -10.83 -2.74 22.79
N PRO A 110 -11.88 -3.57 22.67
CA PRO A 110 -12.06 -4.47 21.54
C PRO A 110 -12.14 -3.73 20.21
N ALA A 111 -12.80 -2.56 20.16
CA ALA A 111 -12.92 -1.76 18.94
C ALA A 111 -11.54 -1.33 18.41
N LEU A 112 -10.64 -0.92 19.30
CA LEU A 112 -9.30 -0.46 18.93
C LEU A 112 -8.42 -1.63 18.48
N TRP A 113 -8.50 -2.77 19.16
CA TRP A 113 -7.76 -3.96 18.76
C TRP A 113 -8.24 -4.51 17.40
N TRP A 114 -9.56 -4.65 17.20
CA TRP A 114 -10.13 -5.18 15.97
C TRP A 114 -9.86 -4.30 14.75
N THR A 115 -9.93 -2.98 14.90
CA THR A 115 -9.65 -2.06 13.78
C THR A 115 -8.21 -2.20 13.30
N VAL A 116 -7.24 -2.20 14.22
CA VAL A 116 -5.83 -2.39 13.86
C VAL A 116 -5.60 -3.80 13.30
N PHE A 117 -6.19 -4.84 13.90
CA PHE A 117 -6.05 -6.23 13.42
C PHE A 117 -6.59 -6.43 12.01
N ILE A 118 -7.79 -5.90 11.71
CA ILE A 118 -8.42 -6.02 10.40
C ILE A 118 -7.61 -5.22 9.37
N THR A 119 -7.24 -3.98 9.67
CA THR A 119 -6.42 -3.16 8.76
C THR A 119 -5.10 -3.86 8.43
N VAL A 120 -4.40 -4.39 9.44
CA VAL A 120 -3.15 -5.12 9.26
C VAL A 120 -3.36 -6.40 8.45
N SER A 121 -4.37 -7.18 8.78
CA SER A 121 -4.66 -8.42 8.06
C SER A 121 -5.00 -8.16 6.59
N THR A 122 -5.87 -7.18 6.31
CA THR A 122 -6.26 -6.81 4.95
C THR A 122 -5.06 -6.39 4.10
N ILE A 123 -4.16 -5.57 4.62
CA ILE A 123 -2.96 -5.15 3.88
C ILE A 123 -2.04 -6.35 3.59
N TRP A 124 -1.82 -7.25 4.55
CA TRP A 124 -1.03 -8.47 4.31
C TRP A 124 -1.64 -9.35 3.21
N PHE A 125 -2.98 -9.47 3.16
CA PHE A 125 -3.66 -10.20 2.09
C PHE A 125 -3.46 -9.55 0.72
N PHE A 126 -3.53 -8.22 0.62
CA PHE A 126 -3.25 -7.53 -0.64
C PHE A 126 -1.79 -7.72 -1.08
N VAL A 127 -0.82 -7.60 -0.17
CA VAL A 127 0.60 -7.81 -0.47
C VAL A 127 0.86 -9.23 -0.95
N ALA A 128 0.31 -10.24 -0.26
CA ALA A 128 0.43 -11.63 -0.67
C ALA A 128 -0.21 -11.86 -2.05
N GLY A 129 -1.41 -11.33 -2.30
CA GLY A 129 -2.10 -11.44 -3.58
C GLY A 129 -1.31 -10.82 -4.75
N LEU A 130 -0.71 -9.65 -4.54
CA LEU A 130 0.16 -9.01 -5.53
C LEU A 130 1.41 -9.85 -5.81
N ALA A 131 2.06 -10.38 -4.76
CA ALA A 131 3.23 -11.24 -4.91
C ALA A 131 2.90 -12.51 -5.72
N PHE A 132 1.79 -13.18 -5.42
CA PHE A 132 1.34 -14.35 -6.19
C PHE A 132 1.03 -13.99 -7.64
N SER A 133 0.43 -12.83 -7.90
CA SER A 133 0.13 -12.36 -9.25
C SER A 133 1.41 -12.14 -10.07
N LEU A 134 2.43 -11.51 -9.48
CA LEU A 134 3.73 -11.30 -10.14
C LEU A 134 4.45 -12.63 -10.42
N ILE A 135 4.41 -13.56 -9.48
CA ILE A 135 4.94 -14.92 -9.68
C ILE A 135 4.18 -15.62 -10.82
N GLY A 136 2.85 -15.52 -10.86
CA GLY A 136 2.04 -16.08 -11.93
C GLY A 136 2.40 -15.53 -13.31
N ILE A 137 2.54 -14.20 -13.44
CA ILE A 137 2.91 -13.54 -14.71
C ILE A 137 4.31 -13.96 -15.15
N THR A 138 5.28 -14.00 -14.23
CA THR A 138 6.68 -14.38 -14.56
C THR A 138 6.79 -15.84 -14.97
N VAL A 139 6.15 -16.77 -14.25
CA VAL A 139 6.09 -18.19 -14.62
C VAL A 139 5.42 -18.38 -15.96
N TYR A 140 4.27 -17.72 -16.19
CA TYR A 140 3.58 -17.75 -17.48
C TYR A 140 4.48 -17.28 -18.62
N HIS A 141 5.20 -16.17 -18.44
CA HIS A 141 6.14 -15.65 -19.42
C HIS A 141 7.30 -16.62 -19.70
N MET A 142 7.83 -17.29 -18.66
CA MET A 142 8.88 -18.30 -18.82
C MET A 142 8.39 -19.52 -19.61
N ILE A 143 7.14 -19.96 -19.45
CA ILE A 143 6.59 -21.10 -20.20
C ILE A 143 6.47 -20.77 -21.69
N ILE A 144 5.98 -19.58 -22.03
CA ILE A 144 5.82 -19.15 -23.43
C ILE A 144 7.17 -18.88 -24.09
N THR A 145 8.05 -18.16 -23.39
CA THR A 145 9.34 -17.72 -23.95
C THR A 145 10.42 -18.80 -23.87
N GLY A 146 10.33 -19.70 -22.87
CA GLY A 146 11.24 -20.84 -22.71
C GLY A 146 11.14 -21.86 -23.85
N GLY A 147 10.04 -21.88 -24.61
CA GLY A 147 9.92 -22.62 -25.88
C GLY A 147 10.56 -21.93 -27.09
N ALA A 148 10.96 -20.66 -26.95
CA ALA A 148 11.47 -19.81 -28.02
C ALA A 148 12.96 -19.46 -27.84
N ASN A 149 13.73 -20.32 -27.17
CA ASN A 149 15.16 -20.09 -27.00
C ASN A 149 15.90 -20.28 -28.35
N PRO A 150 16.43 -19.22 -28.99
CA PRO A 150 16.96 -19.30 -30.36
C PRO A 150 18.28 -20.09 -30.44
N GLU A 151 18.96 -20.33 -29.32
CA GLU A 151 20.21 -21.12 -29.27
C GLU A 151 20.04 -22.56 -29.78
N PHE A 152 18.86 -23.18 -29.60
CA PHE A 152 18.62 -24.56 -30.06
C PHE A 152 18.15 -24.64 -31.53
N ARG A 153 17.82 -23.51 -32.18
CA ARG A 153 17.42 -23.49 -33.60
C ARG A 153 18.59 -23.38 -34.57
N GLY A 154 19.72 -22.83 -34.13
CA GLY A 154 20.88 -22.58 -35.01
C GLY A 154 21.74 -23.81 -35.33
N ASN A 155 21.58 -24.92 -34.61
CA ASN A 155 22.48 -26.07 -34.72
C ASN A 155 21.88 -27.33 -35.35
N ARG A 156 20.66 -27.27 -35.92
CA ARG A 156 20.17 -28.32 -36.81
C ARG A 156 20.79 -28.12 -38.19
N LYS A 157 21.98 -28.68 -38.39
CA LYS A 157 22.44 -29.00 -39.75
C LYS A 157 21.46 -30.03 -40.34
N PRO A 158 21.01 -29.86 -41.59
CA PRO A 158 20.28 -30.91 -42.27
C PRO A 158 21.25 -32.06 -42.51
N ASP A 159 21.04 -33.18 -41.82
CA ASP A 159 21.72 -34.43 -42.13
C ASP A 159 21.23 -34.87 -43.51
N LEU A 160 22.18 -34.94 -44.45
CA LEU A 160 22.02 -35.39 -45.82
C LEU A 160 22.23 -36.91 -45.90
#